data_AF-A0A7C5THT7-F1
#
_entry.id   AF-A0A7C5THT7-F1
#
_cell.length_a   1.000
_cell.length_b   1.000
_cell.length_c   1.000
_cell.angle_alpha   90.00
_cell.angle_beta   90.00
_cell.angle_gamma   90.00
#
_symmetry.space_group_name_H-M   'P 1'
#
loop_
_entity.id
_entity.type
_entity.pdbx_description
1 polymer ?
#
loop_
_entity_poly.entity_id
_entity_poly.type
_entity_poly.pdbx_seq_one_letter_code
_entity_poly.pdbx_strand_id
1 'polypeptide(L)'
;RYLYVRMIKLGLPKELVGIKVKKVLKGGKTEYETKFSKALHIDLYKFFNNKAIQIYAFEAKYKEVNLDSIAQALLGIGKVSLDDELGKVDLALLAHYNFRDAEITLQLTMFSDELVWKLILLLMRISKLGLEDVCRSTVSIWIKNLFYWEHRRRGYLIPRREDIRSLKGKKVTEAIIKGKKYAGAIVIEPPQGLFFNVVVLDFASLYPSIMKQWNLSYETIDPDENLCMKIGSIIDETNNVIHKVCHDRPGITSEIVGMLRDFRVKIYKKKAKDKNINETLRNWYDVVQRAMKVFINAAYGVFGADTFPLYAPSVAESVTALGRRIITSTIKKAAELDLRVLYGDTDSLFIWNPDPLKLEELRKWVEDTFGLELEMDKRYKFVAFALKKNYVGISPNNEVDIKGMMGKKRNTPDFIKNLFTEILKKMSSIEEPEDAFKVINSIREDLEKYYLLLKYKLLTLDEVAFHMALSKPLSEYKKTTPQHVKAALMLQRYNVNVSSGDVITFVKVKSKDGVKPIQLAKISEIDTQKYLEAMESTLEQLFTALNISWEDITGGGKSLIR
;
A
#
# COMPACT_ATOMS: atom_id res chain seq x y z
N ARG A 1 -8.35 -18.33 -22.66
CA ARG A 1 -7.38 -19.00 -23.59
C ARG A 1 -7.56 -20.52 -23.65
N TYR A 2 -7.53 -21.26 -22.54
CA TYR A 2 -7.63 -22.73 -22.56
C TYR A 2 -8.86 -23.22 -23.34
N LEU A 3 -10.04 -22.69 -23.02
CA LEU A 3 -11.30 -23.00 -23.72
C LEU A 3 -11.21 -22.73 -25.23
N TYR A 4 -10.68 -21.58 -25.65
CA TYR A 4 -10.46 -21.27 -27.07
C TYR A 4 -9.63 -22.36 -27.77
N VAL A 5 -8.49 -22.74 -27.20
CA VAL A 5 -7.61 -23.76 -27.80
C VAL A 5 -8.30 -25.12 -27.84
N ARG A 6 -9.03 -25.50 -26.77
CA ARG A 6 -9.77 -26.76 -26.72
C ARG A 6 -10.89 -26.81 -27.75
N MET A 7 -11.67 -25.74 -27.91
CA MET A 7 -12.74 -25.67 -28.92
C MET A 7 -12.20 -25.86 -30.33
N ILE A 8 -11.10 -25.17 -30.67
CA ILE A 8 -10.45 -25.35 -31.98
C ILE A 8 -9.92 -26.77 -32.17
N LYS A 9 -9.28 -27.36 -31.14
CA LYS A 9 -8.80 -28.74 -31.20
C LYS A 9 -9.92 -29.77 -31.33
N LEU A 10 -11.11 -29.48 -30.80
CA LEU A 10 -12.30 -30.31 -30.93
C LEU A 10 -13.05 -30.08 -32.26
N GLY A 11 -12.48 -29.28 -33.17
CA GLY A 11 -13.03 -29.07 -34.52
C GLY A 11 -14.09 -27.97 -34.63
N LEU A 12 -14.31 -27.15 -33.59
CA LEU A 12 -15.24 -26.03 -33.71
C LEU A 12 -14.68 -24.97 -34.68
N PRO A 13 -15.49 -24.54 -35.69
CA PRO A 13 -15.12 -23.44 -36.57
C PRO A 13 -14.81 -22.16 -35.78
N LYS A 14 -13.71 -21.47 -36.12
CA LYS A 14 -13.28 -20.22 -35.46
C LYS A 14 -14.38 -19.17 -35.38
N GLU A 15 -15.26 -19.12 -36.38
CA GLU A 15 -16.36 -18.16 -36.49
C GLU A 15 -17.44 -18.37 -35.44
N LEU A 16 -17.64 -19.63 -35.02
CA LEU A 16 -18.56 -20.00 -33.95
C LEU A 16 -17.93 -19.86 -32.57
N VAL A 17 -16.59 -19.80 -32.50
CA VAL A 17 -15.87 -19.55 -31.24
C VAL A 17 -16.02 -18.07 -30.87
N GLY A 18 -17.02 -17.76 -30.04
CA GLY A 18 -17.28 -16.42 -29.52
C GLY A 18 -16.19 -15.81 -28.64
N ILE A 19 -15.05 -16.49 -28.46
CA ILE A 19 -13.90 -16.08 -27.64
C ILE A 19 -12.79 -15.54 -28.54
N LYS A 20 -12.42 -14.27 -28.35
CA LYS A 20 -11.28 -13.64 -29.01
C LYS A 20 -10.10 -13.59 -28.06
N VAL A 21 -8.97 -14.20 -28.45
CA VAL A 21 -7.72 -14.17 -27.68
C VAL A 21 -6.69 -13.36 -28.44
N LYS A 22 -6.22 -12.27 -27.84
CA LYS A 22 -5.16 -11.41 -28.39
C LYS A 22 -3.87 -11.62 -27.60
N LYS A 23 -2.78 -11.87 -28.30
CA LYS A 23 -1.44 -11.86 -27.71
C LYS A 23 -0.98 -10.41 -27.57
N VAL A 24 -0.57 -10.01 -26.38
CA VAL A 24 -0.12 -8.65 -26.08
C VAL A 24 1.26 -8.73 -25.45
N LEU A 25 2.22 -7.98 -26.01
CA LEU A 25 3.55 -7.83 -25.42
C LEU A 25 3.51 -6.64 -24.46
N LYS A 26 3.71 -6.91 -23.17
CA LYS A 26 3.69 -5.87 -22.12
C LYS A 26 4.93 -6.01 -21.25
N GLY A 27 5.81 -5.00 -21.29
CA GLY A 27 7.05 -5.00 -20.50
C GLY A 27 7.97 -6.20 -20.76
N GLY A 28 8.05 -6.68 -22.00
CA GLY A 28 8.86 -7.85 -22.37
C GLY A 28 8.22 -9.21 -22.04
N LYS A 29 7.06 -9.24 -21.36
CA LYS A 29 6.29 -10.47 -21.12
C LYS A 29 5.17 -10.61 -22.14
N THR A 30 4.93 -11.85 -22.57
CA THR A 30 3.75 -12.20 -23.36
C THR A 30 2.57 -12.37 -22.42
N GLU A 31 1.59 -11.47 -22.52
CA GLU A 31 0.28 -11.61 -21.91
C GLU A 31 -0.76 -11.98 -22.97
N TYR A 32 -1.88 -12.56 -22.52
CA TYR A 32 -3.02 -12.88 -23.38
C TYR A 32 -4.25 -12.15 -22.85
N GLU A 33 -4.84 -11.30 -23.68
CA GLU A 33 -6.11 -10.65 -23.39
C GLU A 33 -7.23 -11.46 -24.04
N THR A 34 -8.29 -11.72 -23.28
CA THR A 34 -9.47 -12.45 -23.76
C THR A 34 -10.67 -11.53 -23.74
N LYS A 35 -11.42 -11.50 -24.84
CA LYS A 35 -12.70 -10.80 -24.99
C LYS A 35 -13.76 -11.75 -25.52
N PHE A 36 -15.02 -11.49 -25.21
CA PHE A 36 -16.15 -12.21 -25.81
C PHE A 36 -16.82 -11.35 -26.87
N SER A 37 -17.28 -11.98 -27.95
CA SER A 37 -17.83 -11.25 -29.10
C SER A 37 -19.23 -10.69 -28.85
N LYS A 38 -19.99 -11.31 -27.94
CA LYS A 38 -21.39 -10.98 -27.62
C LYS A 38 -21.64 -10.75 -26.13
N ALA A 39 -20.56 -10.62 -25.33
CA ALA A 39 -20.66 -10.47 -23.89
C ALA A 39 -19.50 -9.61 -23.35
N LEU A 40 -19.72 -9.00 -22.20
CA LEU A 40 -18.68 -8.28 -21.47
C LEU A 40 -17.84 -9.27 -20.66
N HIS A 41 -16.51 -9.10 -20.70
CA HIS A 41 -15.61 -9.88 -19.87
C HIS A 41 -15.08 -9.05 -18.69
N ILE A 42 -15.43 -9.44 -17.47
CA ILE A 42 -14.82 -8.91 -16.25
C ILE A 42 -13.73 -9.89 -15.82
N ASP A 43 -12.48 -9.44 -15.87
CA ASP A 43 -11.35 -10.19 -15.32
C ASP A 43 -11.06 -9.68 -13.91
N LEU A 44 -11.62 -10.36 -12.90
CA LEU A 44 -11.47 -9.96 -11.50
C LEU A 44 -10.00 -10.03 -11.04
N TYR A 45 -9.20 -10.95 -11.59
CA TYR A 45 -7.77 -11.00 -11.28
C TYR A 45 -7.09 -9.71 -11.70
N LYS A 46 -7.33 -9.21 -12.92
CA LYS A 46 -6.76 -7.94 -13.37
C LYS A 46 -7.24 -6.74 -12.54
N PHE A 47 -8.51 -6.75 -12.13
CA PHE A 47 -9.09 -5.70 -11.29
C PHE A 47 -8.46 -5.69 -9.88
N PHE A 48 -8.46 -6.82 -9.17
CA PHE A 48 -7.90 -6.91 -7.82
C PHE A 48 -6.36 -6.80 -7.80
N ASN A 49 -5.68 -7.17 -8.87
CA ASN A 49 -4.23 -6.98 -9.01
C ASN A 49 -3.84 -5.51 -9.29
N ASN A 50 -4.80 -4.62 -9.51
CA ASN A 50 -4.51 -3.20 -9.58
C ASN A 50 -4.15 -2.67 -8.18
N LYS A 51 -2.89 -2.32 -7.97
CA LYS A 51 -2.37 -1.83 -6.68
C LYS A 51 -3.17 -0.66 -6.10
N ALA A 52 -3.71 0.22 -6.92
CA ALA A 52 -4.49 1.35 -6.44
C ALA A 52 -5.86 0.91 -5.91
N ILE A 53 -6.47 -0.12 -6.53
CA ILE A 53 -7.70 -0.75 -6.02
C ILE A 53 -7.40 -1.46 -4.71
N GLN A 54 -6.35 -2.28 -4.67
CA GLN A 54 -5.91 -2.98 -3.46
C GLN A 54 -5.69 -2.00 -2.30
N ILE A 55 -4.92 -0.93 -2.51
CA ILE A 55 -4.51 -0.02 -1.43
C ILE A 55 -5.61 0.98 -1.08
N TYR A 56 -6.25 1.63 -2.05
CA TYR A 56 -7.14 2.75 -1.78
C TYR A 56 -8.61 2.37 -1.67
N ALA A 57 -9.07 1.40 -2.46
CA ALA A 57 -10.46 0.93 -2.36
C ALA A 57 -10.63 -0.11 -1.26
N PHE A 58 -9.69 -1.06 -1.15
CA PHE A 58 -9.75 -2.17 -0.19
C PHE A 58 -8.75 -2.05 0.98
N GLU A 59 -8.11 -0.89 1.17
CA GLU A 59 -7.28 -0.60 2.35
C GLU A 59 -6.17 -1.63 2.61
N ALA A 60 -5.67 -2.26 1.55
CA ALA A 60 -4.67 -3.33 1.60
C ALA A 60 -5.08 -4.55 2.44
N LYS A 61 -6.40 -4.84 2.54
CA LYS A 61 -6.94 -6.03 3.24
C LYS A 61 -6.36 -7.35 2.72
N TYR A 62 -6.13 -7.45 1.42
CA TYR A 62 -5.43 -8.57 0.80
C TYR A 62 -4.05 -8.13 0.31
N LYS A 63 -3.05 -8.99 0.46
CA LYS A 63 -1.68 -8.77 -0.07
C LYS A 63 -1.42 -9.57 -1.33
N GLU A 64 -1.94 -10.79 -1.39
CA GLU A 64 -1.86 -11.70 -2.53
C GLU A 64 -3.09 -11.62 -3.41
N VAL A 65 -2.90 -11.91 -4.69
CA VAL A 65 -3.92 -11.77 -5.74
C VAL A 65 -4.42 -13.11 -6.28
N ASN A 66 -4.16 -14.20 -5.55
CA ASN A 66 -4.78 -15.49 -5.84
C ASN A 66 -6.21 -15.53 -5.25
N LEU A 67 -7.04 -16.43 -5.77
CA LEU A 67 -8.45 -16.50 -5.42
C LEU A 67 -8.68 -16.74 -3.92
N ASP A 68 -7.93 -17.67 -3.32
CA ASP A 68 -8.07 -18.06 -1.92
C ASP A 68 -7.74 -16.89 -0.97
N SER A 69 -6.61 -16.22 -1.19
CA SER A 69 -6.18 -15.10 -0.36
C SER A 69 -7.14 -13.91 -0.43
N ILE A 70 -7.73 -13.63 -1.61
CA ILE A 70 -8.73 -12.56 -1.75
C ILE A 70 -10.03 -12.98 -1.07
N ALA A 71 -10.47 -14.23 -1.26
CA ALA A 71 -11.68 -14.77 -0.67
C ALA A 71 -11.64 -14.77 0.86
N GLN A 72 -10.54 -15.24 1.46
CA GLN A 72 -10.37 -15.22 2.91
C GLN A 72 -10.36 -13.79 3.44
N ALA A 73 -9.67 -12.87 2.77
CA ALA A 73 -9.53 -11.49 3.22
C ALA A 73 -10.81 -10.65 3.08
N LEU A 74 -11.65 -10.91 2.06
CA LEU A 74 -12.83 -10.09 1.76
C LEU A 74 -14.15 -10.75 2.12
N LEU A 75 -14.22 -12.08 2.05
CA LEU A 75 -15.44 -12.87 2.27
C LEU A 75 -15.37 -13.74 3.53
N GLY A 76 -14.18 -13.96 4.09
CA GLY A 76 -13.99 -14.88 5.24
C GLY A 76 -14.11 -16.36 4.87
N ILE A 77 -14.07 -16.70 3.59
CA ILE A 77 -14.17 -18.08 3.09
C ILE A 77 -12.92 -18.50 2.32
N GLY A 78 -12.57 -19.79 2.43
CA GLY A 78 -11.44 -20.38 1.71
C GLY A 78 -11.85 -21.30 0.55
N LYS A 79 -10.86 -21.62 -0.28
CA LYS A 79 -10.92 -22.70 -1.28
C LYS A 79 -10.89 -24.07 -0.61
N VAL A 80 -11.38 -25.08 -1.35
CA VAL A 80 -11.19 -26.49 -1.00
C VAL A 80 -9.72 -26.86 -1.22
N SER A 81 -9.07 -27.51 -0.25
CA SER A 81 -7.70 -28.01 -0.44
C SER A 81 -7.71 -29.28 -1.29
N LEU A 82 -6.67 -29.43 -2.11
CA LEU A 82 -6.40 -30.65 -2.85
C LEU A 82 -4.99 -31.09 -2.46
N ASP A 83 -4.91 -32.20 -1.70
CA ASP A 83 -3.64 -32.71 -1.18
C ASP A 83 -2.98 -33.69 -2.17
N ASP A 84 -3.76 -34.25 -3.10
CA ASP A 84 -3.32 -35.20 -4.11
C ASP A 84 -3.15 -34.58 -5.50
N GLU A 85 -2.36 -35.25 -6.35
CA GLU A 85 -2.27 -34.93 -7.77
C GLU A 85 -3.64 -35.06 -8.44
N LEU A 86 -4.01 -34.12 -9.32
CA LEU A 86 -5.34 -34.05 -9.97
C LEU A 86 -5.85 -35.37 -10.57
N GLY A 87 -4.97 -36.27 -11.00
CA GLY A 87 -5.35 -37.58 -11.56
C GLY A 87 -5.72 -38.66 -10.52
N LYS A 88 -5.49 -38.39 -9.23
CA LYS A 88 -5.76 -39.27 -8.09
C LYS A 88 -6.84 -38.73 -7.16
N VAL A 89 -7.26 -37.49 -7.36
CA VAL A 89 -8.33 -36.83 -6.60
C VAL A 89 -9.67 -37.48 -6.94
N ASP A 90 -10.47 -37.78 -5.91
CA ASP A 90 -11.84 -38.24 -6.08
C ASP A 90 -12.69 -37.28 -6.91
N LEU A 91 -13.56 -37.81 -7.78
CA LEU A 91 -14.35 -36.99 -8.70
C LEU A 91 -15.34 -36.07 -7.99
N ALA A 92 -15.91 -36.50 -6.85
CA ALA A 92 -16.82 -35.66 -6.09
C ALA A 92 -16.08 -34.51 -5.40
N LEU A 93 -14.89 -34.79 -4.84
CA LEU A 93 -14.01 -33.76 -4.29
C LEU A 93 -13.58 -32.75 -5.37
N LEU A 94 -13.22 -33.23 -6.57
CA LEU A 94 -12.85 -32.36 -7.69
C LEU A 94 -14.05 -31.51 -8.17
N ALA A 95 -15.25 -32.07 -8.21
CA ALA A 95 -16.46 -31.32 -8.54
C ALA A 95 -16.74 -30.22 -7.50
N HIS A 96 -16.62 -30.55 -6.21
CA HIS A 96 -16.78 -29.59 -5.12
C HIS A 96 -15.74 -28.46 -5.19
N TYR A 97 -14.47 -28.78 -5.45
CA TYR A 97 -13.41 -27.80 -5.67
C TYR A 97 -13.76 -26.80 -6.79
N ASN A 98 -14.19 -27.30 -7.96
CA ASN A 98 -14.54 -26.45 -9.10
C ASN A 98 -15.78 -25.59 -8.83
N PHE A 99 -16.80 -26.18 -8.18
CA PHE A 99 -17.99 -25.44 -7.77
C PHE A 99 -17.63 -24.31 -6.81
N ARG A 100 -16.81 -24.60 -5.79
CA ARG A 100 -16.36 -23.62 -4.80
C ARG A 100 -15.61 -22.46 -5.44
N ASP A 101 -14.74 -22.72 -6.42
CA ASP A 101 -14.03 -21.67 -7.16
C ASP A 101 -14.98 -20.75 -7.94
N ALA A 102 -16.00 -21.32 -8.58
CA ALA A 102 -17.02 -20.55 -9.30
C ALA A 102 -17.90 -19.74 -8.34
N GLU A 103 -18.29 -20.34 -7.22
CA GLU A 103 -19.06 -19.70 -6.15
C GLU A 103 -18.30 -18.50 -5.56
N ILE A 104 -17.04 -18.70 -5.15
CA ILE A 104 -16.20 -17.61 -4.62
C ILE A 104 -16.09 -16.48 -5.65
N THR A 105 -15.86 -16.81 -6.93
CA THR A 105 -15.75 -15.81 -8.00
C THR A 105 -17.02 -14.97 -8.13
N LEU A 106 -18.20 -15.60 -8.03
CA LEU A 106 -19.49 -14.90 -8.02
C LEU A 106 -19.66 -14.05 -6.76
N GLN A 107 -19.41 -14.61 -5.58
CA GLN A 107 -19.54 -13.90 -4.30
C GLN A 107 -18.63 -12.67 -4.22
N LEU A 108 -17.43 -12.71 -4.81
CA LEU A 108 -16.54 -11.54 -4.91
C LEU A 108 -17.17 -10.37 -5.70
N THR A 109 -18.19 -10.60 -6.51
CA THR A 109 -18.92 -9.51 -7.19
C THR A 109 -20.14 -9.02 -6.40
N MET A 110 -20.68 -9.86 -5.53
CA MET A 110 -21.95 -9.62 -4.80
C MET A 110 -21.75 -9.13 -3.37
N PHE A 111 -20.58 -9.34 -2.77
CA PHE A 111 -20.34 -9.00 -1.37
C PHE A 111 -20.45 -7.51 -1.06
N SER A 112 -20.72 -7.21 0.21
CA SER A 112 -20.84 -5.84 0.74
C SER A 112 -21.75 -4.98 -0.14
N ASP A 113 -22.94 -5.52 -0.46
CA ASP A 113 -23.91 -4.87 -1.33
C ASP A 113 -23.31 -4.54 -2.71
N GLU A 114 -22.78 -5.55 -3.40
CA GLU A 114 -22.18 -5.47 -4.74
C GLU A 114 -21.05 -4.44 -4.88
N LEU A 115 -20.25 -4.25 -3.82
CA LEU A 115 -19.22 -3.22 -3.73
C LEU A 115 -18.31 -3.16 -4.96
N VAL A 116 -17.82 -4.32 -5.42
CA VAL A 116 -16.91 -4.42 -6.58
C VAL A 116 -17.59 -3.93 -7.85
N TRP A 117 -18.83 -4.34 -8.09
CA TRP A 117 -19.58 -3.94 -9.28
C TRP A 117 -19.82 -2.43 -9.30
N LYS A 118 -20.30 -1.90 -8.18
CA LYS A 118 -20.56 -0.47 -7.99
C LYS A 118 -19.28 0.35 -8.16
N LEU A 119 -18.16 -0.14 -7.63
CA LEU A 119 -16.86 0.48 -7.80
C LEU A 119 -16.44 0.52 -9.27
N ILE A 120 -16.54 -0.60 -10.01
CA ILE A 120 -16.22 -0.64 -11.45
C ILE A 120 -17.06 0.38 -12.22
N LEU A 121 -18.37 0.44 -11.98
CA LEU A 121 -19.28 1.39 -12.65
C LEU A 121 -18.91 2.86 -12.37
N LEU A 122 -18.57 3.18 -11.12
CA LEU A 122 -18.13 4.53 -10.76
C LEU A 122 -16.79 4.88 -11.42
N LEU A 123 -15.84 3.95 -11.44
CA LEU A 123 -14.56 4.16 -12.09
C LEU A 123 -14.71 4.35 -13.61
N MET A 124 -15.65 3.65 -14.26
CA MET A 124 -16.02 3.90 -15.67
C MET A 124 -16.54 5.32 -15.86
N ARG A 125 -17.47 5.76 -15.01
CA ARG A 125 -18.07 7.10 -15.10
C ARG A 125 -17.06 8.22 -14.88
N ILE A 126 -16.12 8.04 -13.96
CA ILE A 126 -15.05 9.02 -13.69
C ILE A 126 -14.00 8.98 -14.82
N SER A 127 -13.52 7.81 -15.22
CA SER A 127 -12.49 7.68 -16.27
C SER A 127 -12.99 7.95 -17.69
N LYS A 128 -14.30 7.88 -17.92
CA LYS A 128 -14.93 7.85 -19.25
C LYS A 128 -14.48 6.66 -20.10
N LEU A 129 -14.13 5.54 -19.47
CA LEU A 129 -13.74 4.30 -20.13
C LEU A 129 -14.85 3.24 -20.06
N GLY A 130 -14.80 2.31 -21.01
CA GLY A 130 -15.63 1.12 -20.98
C GLY A 130 -15.21 0.17 -19.85
N LEU A 131 -16.13 -0.71 -19.47
CA LEU A 131 -15.96 -1.68 -18.39
C LEU A 131 -14.71 -2.54 -18.57
N GLU A 132 -14.49 -3.05 -19.78
CA GLU A 132 -13.36 -3.92 -20.06
C GLU A 132 -12.01 -3.21 -19.90
N ASP A 133 -11.95 -1.92 -20.25
CA ASP A 133 -10.73 -1.12 -20.17
C ASP A 133 -10.42 -0.76 -18.73
N VAL A 134 -11.44 -0.36 -17.95
CA VAL A 134 -11.29 -0.08 -16.51
C VAL A 134 -10.70 -1.29 -15.78
N CYS A 135 -11.24 -2.49 -16.00
CA CYS A 135 -10.76 -3.68 -15.30
C CYS A 135 -9.35 -4.13 -15.71
N ARG A 136 -8.83 -3.69 -16.88
CA ARG A 136 -7.56 -4.20 -17.45
C ARG A 136 -6.44 -3.16 -17.48
N SER A 137 -6.75 -1.89 -17.29
CA SER A 137 -5.78 -0.81 -17.38
C SER A 137 -5.33 -0.31 -16.01
N THR A 138 -4.19 0.37 -16.00
CA THR A 138 -3.68 1.07 -14.81
C THR A 138 -4.42 2.38 -14.59
N VAL A 139 -4.38 2.92 -13.36
CA VAL A 139 -5.02 4.20 -13.03
C VAL A 139 -4.50 5.36 -13.89
N SER A 140 -3.25 5.31 -14.34
CA SER A 140 -2.72 6.29 -15.28
C SER A 140 -3.51 6.38 -16.60
N ILE A 141 -4.03 5.26 -17.10
CA ILE A 141 -4.86 5.22 -18.31
C ILE A 141 -6.23 5.82 -18.04
N TRP A 142 -6.79 5.57 -16.85
CA TRP A 142 -8.06 6.15 -16.41
C TRP A 142 -7.99 7.68 -16.37
N ILE A 143 -6.94 8.22 -15.75
CA ILE A 143 -6.71 9.66 -15.61
C ILE A 143 -6.44 10.31 -16.96
N LYS A 144 -5.59 9.68 -17.79
CA LYS A 144 -5.36 10.12 -19.17
C LYS A 144 -6.68 10.29 -19.92
N ASN A 145 -7.54 9.28 -19.87
CA ASN A 145 -8.78 9.30 -20.65
C ASN A 145 -9.77 10.37 -20.15
N LEU A 146 -9.86 10.58 -18.83
CA LEU A 146 -10.63 11.67 -18.26
C LEU A 146 -10.14 13.04 -18.78
N PHE A 147 -8.83 13.30 -18.73
CA PHE A 147 -8.31 14.57 -19.23
C PHE A 147 -8.49 14.74 -20.74
N TYR A 148 -8.33 13.66 -21.53
CA TYR A 148 -8.58 13.71 -22.97
C TYR A 148 -10.05 13.96 -23.29
N TRP A 149 -10.96 13.40 -22.49
CA TRP A 149 -12.38 13.67 -22.61
C TRP A 149 -12.69 15.14 -22.29
N GLU A 150 -12.09 15.70 -21.23
CA GLU A 150 -12.26 17.10 -20.84
C GLU A 150 -11.70 18.08 -21.88
N HIS A 151 -10.55 17.77 -22.49
CA HIS A 151 -10.04 18.52 -23.64
C HIS A 151 -11.07 18.61 -24.75
N ARG A 152 -11.61 17.46 -25.19
CA ARG A 152 -12.62 17.43 -26.26
C ARG A 152 -13.90 18.16 -25.87
N ARG A 153 -14.37 17.98 -24.64
CA ARG A 153 -15.57 18.65 -24.11
C ARG A 153 -15.41 20.17 -24.11
N ARG A 154 -14.21 20.67 -23.81
CA ARG A 154 -13.87 22.10 -23.77
C ARG A 154 -13.45 22.68 -25.14
N GLY A 155 -13.37 21.85 -26.18
CA GLY A 155 -12.89 22.26 -27.51
C GLY A 155 -11.37 22.53 -27.56
N TYR A 156 -10.60 21.96 -26.64
CA TYR A 156 -9.15 22.16 -26.56
C TYR A 156 -8.40 21.08 -27.35
N LEU A 157 -7.25 21.47 -27.91
CA LEU A 157 -6.32 20.52 -28.53
C LEU A 157 -5.61 19.72 -27.45
N ILE A 158 -5.62 18.40 -27.61
CA ILE A 158 -4.86 17.49 -26.76
C ILE A 158 -3.38 17.62 -27.15
N PRO A 159 -2.50 18.08 -26.24
CA PRO A 159 -1.09 18.29 -26.55
C PRO A 159 -0.38 16.97 -26.82
N ARG A 160 0.66 17.00 -27.67
CA ARG A 160 1.56 15.86 -27.81
C ARG A 160 2.48 15.79 -26.60
N ARG A 161 2.99 14.59 -26.34
CA ARG A 161 3.93 14.35 -25.23
C ARG A 161 5.23 15.16 -25.39
N GLU A 162 5.66 15.39 -26.63
CA GLU A 162 6.84 16.18 -26.95
C GLU A 162 6.65 17.66 -26.65
N ASP A 163 5.48 18.22 -26.97
CA ASP A 163 5.11 19.61 -26.70
C ASP A 163 5.16 19.93 -25.19
N ILE A 164 4.66 19.02 -24.35
CA ILE A 164 4.72 19.21 -22.89
C ILE A 164 6.16 19.06 -22.40
N ARG A 165 6.92 18.12 -22.94
CA ARG A 165 8.30 17.87 -22.48
C ARG A 165 9.25 19.02 -22.81
N SER A 166 9.10 19.66 -23.96
CA SER A 166 9.95 20.80 -24.33
C SER A 166 9.73 21.99 -23.40
N LEU A 167 8.48 22.24 -23.00
CA LEU A 167 8.11 23.38 -22.15
C LEU A 167 8.24 23.09 -20.65
N LYS A 168 7.83 21.90 -20.20
CA LYS A 168 7.60 21.54 -18.78
C LYS A 168 8.50 20.40 -18.29
N GLY A 169 9.40 19.90 -19.15
CA GLY A 169 10.26 18.77 -18.85
C GLY A 169 11.53 19.11 -18.05
N LYS A 170 11.84 20.40 -17.91
CA LYS A 170 12.95 20.89 -17.08
C LYS A 170 12.62 20.65 -15.60
N LYS A 171 13.62 20.20 -14.84
CA LYS A 171 13.51 19.92 -13.40
C LYS A 171 14.51 20.79 -12.68
N VAL A 172 14.13 21.28 -11.50
CA VAL A 172 14.93 22.26 -10.75
C VAL A 172 15.50 21.64 -9.47
N THR A 173 14.81 20.67 -8.88
CA THR A 173 15.17 20.00 -7.62
C THR A 173 15.85 18.66 -7.86
N GLU A 174 16.92 18.42 -7.11
CA GLU A 174 17.62 17.14 -7.11
C GLU A 174 16.90 16.10 -6.22
N ALA A 175 16.97 14.83 -6.62
CA ALA A 175 16.41 13.75 -5.83
C ALA A 175 17.38 13.30 -4.72
N ILE A 176 16.91 13.34 -3.47
CA ILE A 176 17.67 12.84 -2.30
C ILE A 176 17.90 11.32 -2.37
N ILE A 177 17.12 10.58 -3.18
CA ILE A 177 17.20 9.11 -3.31
C ILE A 177 17.71 8.73 -4.71
N LYS A 178 18.82 7.96 -4.79
CA LYS A 178 19.35 7.39 -6.04
C LYS A 178 18.24 6.64 -6.80
N GLY A 179 17.89 7.14 -8.00
CA GLY A 179 16.87 6.57 -8.88
C GLY A 179 15.50 7.27 -8.87
N LYS A 180 15.26 8.22 -7.96
CA LYS A 180 14.12 9.16 -8.06
C LYS A 180 14.53 10.41 -8.84
N LYS A 181 13.55 11.12 -9.42
CA LYS A 181 13.79 12.23 -10.36
C LYS A 181 13.63 13.63 -9.75
N TYR A 182 13.09 13.75 -8.52
CA TYR A 182 12.86 15.01 -7.77
C TYR A 182 12.75 14.72 -6.26
N ALA A 183 12.85 15.74 -5.41
CA ALA A 183 12.78 15.63 -3.95
C ALA A 183 11.38 15.15 -3.47
N GLY A 184 11.36 14.21 -2.53
CA GLY A 184 10.13 13.61 -2.01
C GLY A 184 9.47 14.42 -0.88
N ALA A 185 8.58 13.78 -0.11
CA ALA A 185 7.98 14.39 1.07
C ALA A 185 8.97 14.48 2.24
N ILE A 186 8.72 15.37 3.19
CA ILE A 186 9.46 15.45 4.45
C ILE A 186 9.01 14.33 5.38
N VAL A 187 9.99 13.71 6.05
CA VAL A 187 9.75 12.77 7.14
C VAL A 187 10.67 13.17 8.29
N ILE A 188 10.08 13.60 9.40
CA ILE A 188 10.79 13.99 10.62
C ILE A 188 11.34 12.73 11.29
N GLU A 189 12.49 12.82 11.95
CA GLU A 189 12.98 11.72 12.77
C GLU A 189 12.17 11.63 14.06
N PRO A 190 11.51 10.49 14.32
CA PRO A 190 10.76 10.36 15.55
C PRO A 190 11.72 10.18 16.74
N PRO A 191 11.41 10.74 17.91
CA PRO A 191 12.12 10.42 19.14
C PRO A 191 11.84 8.99 19.57
N GLN A 192 12.82 8.34 20.18
CA GLN A 192 12.66 7.00 20.77
C GLN A 192 11.96 7.09 22.13
N GLY A 193 11.25 6.02 22.50
CA GLY A 193 10.52 5.90 23.76
C GLY A 193 9.00 5.91 23.61
N LEU A 194 8.31 5.79 24.75
CA LEU A 194 6.86 5.82 24.84
C LEU A 194 6.36 7.23 25.10
N PHE A 195 5.45 7.71 24.25
CA PHE A 195 4.83 9.03 24.37
C PHE A 195 3.34 8.88 24.60
N PHE A 196 2.86 9.27 25.79
CA PHE A 196 1.44 9.25 26.15
C PHE A 196 0.68 10.46 25.59
N ASN A 197 -0.63 10.31 25.44
CA ASN A 197 -1.57 11.34 24.97
C ASN A 197 -1.10 12.02 23.67
N VAL A 198 -0.98 11.24 22.59
CA VAL A 198 -0.54 11.75 21.28
C VAL A 198 -1.74 11.94 20.36
N VAL A 199 -1.87 13.12 19.77
CA VAL A 199 -2.88 13.44 18.78
C VAL A 199 -2.24 13.49 17.39
N VAL A 200 -2.86 12.83 16.42
CA VAL A 200 -2.44 12.87 15.02
C VAL A 200 -3.33 13.84 14.26
N LEU A 201 -2.71 14.87 13.69
CA LEU A 201 -3.32 15.75 12.71
C LEU A 201 -2.91 15.31 11.30
N ASP A 202 -3.86 15.28 10.37
CA ASP A 202 -3.66 14.86 8.98
C ASP A 202 -4.25 15.91 8.02
N PHE A 203 -3.48 16.27 6.99
CA PHE A 203 -3.95 17.17 5.95
C PHE A 203 -4.93 16.44 5.03
N ALA A 204 -6.18 16.90 4.99
CA ALA A 204 -7.23 16.23 4.24
C ALA A 204 -6.95 16.22 2.73
N SER A 205 -6.35 15.12 2.24
CA SER A 205 -5.90 14.96 0.86
C SER A 205 -4.92 16.07 0.44
N LEU A 206 -3.76 16.16 1.12
CA LEU A 206 -2.77 17.24 0.97
C LEU A 206 -2.47 17.61 -0.50
N TYR A 207 -1.92 16.68 -1.28
CA TYR A 207 -1.48 16.95 -2.66
C TYR A 207 -2.62 17.42 -3.58
N PRO A 208 -3.78 16.76 -3.63
CA PRO A 208 -4.96 17.26 -4.34
C PRO A 208 -5.37 18.68 -3.94
N SER A 209 -5.30 18.99 -2.64
CA SER A 209 -5.67 20.30 -2.13
C SER A 209 -4.65 21.37 -2.54
N ILE A 210 -3.34 21.04 -2.56
CA ILE A 210 -2.29 21.90 -3.12
C ILE A 210 -2.52 22.14 -4.61
N MET A 211 -2.82 21.09 -5.39
CA MET A 211 -3.07 21.22 -6.83
C MET A 211 -4.23 22.17 -7.12
N LYS A 212 -5.29 22.07 -6.32
CA LYS A 212 -6.45 22.98 -6.38
C LYS A 212 -6.05 24.41 -6.02
N GLN A 213 -5.48 24.60 -4.83
CA GLN A 213 -5.23 25.91 -4.25
C GLN A 213 -4.22 26.75 -5.06
N TRP A 214 -3.18 26.11 -5.62
CA TRP A 214 -2.15 26.79 -6.43
C TRP A 214 -2.38 26.67 -7.95
N ASN A 215 -3.57 26.24 -8.39
CA ASN A 215 -3.90 26.09 -9.80
C ASN A 215 -2.89 25.20 -10.60
N LEU A 216 -2.34 24.16 -9.97
CA LEU A 216 -1.28 23.35 -10.58
C LEU A 216 -1.87 22.40 -11.64
N SER A 217 -1.48 22.62 -12.89
CA SER A 217 -1.84 21.80 -14.05
C SER A 217 -0.74 21.85 -15.10
N TYR A 218 -0.67 20.85 -15.97
CA TYR A 218 0.37 20.75 -17.01
C TYR A 218 0.34 21.92 -18.01
N GLU A 219 -0.82 22.57 -18.17
CA GLU A 219 -1.06 23.71 -19.05
C GLU A 219 -1.04 25.07 -18.34
N THR A 220 -0.92 25.11 -17.01
CA THR A 220 -0.83 26.36 -16.22
C THR A 220 0.55 26.55 -15.60
N ILE A 221 1.29 25.47 -15.33
CA ILE A 221 2.65 25.53 -14.79
C ILE A 221 3.64 26.03 -15.86
N ASP A 222 4.66 26.77 -15.45
CA ASP A 222 5.71 27.40 -16.27
C ASP A 222 5.17 28.09 -17.54
N PRO A 223 4.16 28.97 -17.43
CA PRO A 223 3.48 29.53 -18.59
C PRO A 223 4.42 30.39 -19.46
N ASP A 224 4.05 30.58 -20.72
CA ASP A 224 4.65 31.66 -21.52
C ASP A 224 4.22 32.99 -20.91
N GLU A 225 5.18 33.85 -20.58
CA GLU A 225 4.94 35.12 -19.89
C GLU A 225 4.13 36.09 -20.75
N ASN A 226 4.15 35.95 -22.08
CA ASN A 226 3.35 36.77 -22.99
C ASN A 226 1.88 36.34 -23.04
N LEU A 227 1.58 35.11 -22.63
CA LEU A 227 0.24 34.51 -22.69
C LEU A 227 -0.47 34.46 -21.33
N CYS A 228 0.20 34.91 -20.25
CA CYS A 228 -0.37 34.94 -18.91
C CYS A 228 -0.05 36.26 -18.20
N MET A 229 -1.10 36.99 -17.81
CA MET A 229 -1.00 38.25 -17.08
C MET A 229 -0.82 38.04 -15.57
N LYS A 230 -1.52 37.06 -14.99
CA LYS A 230 -1.46 36.76 -13.55
C LYS A 230 -0.56 35.56 -13.29
N ILE A 231 0.72 35.82 -13.05
CA ILE A 231 1.71 34.80 -12.76
C ILE A 231 1.98 34.73 -11.26
N GLY A 232 1.74 33.57 -10.66
CA GLY A 232 2.14 33.23 -9.29
C GLY A 232 3.48 32.50 -9.27
N SER A 233 4.22 32.64 -8.18
CA SER A 233 5.48 31.92 -7.95
C SER A 233 5.28 30.72 -7.04
N ILE A 234 5.84 29.57 -7.44
CA ILE A 234 5.94 28.39 -6.59
C ILE A 234 7.23 28.49 -5.80
N ILE A 235 7.09 28.66 -4.50
CA ILE A 235 8.20 28.84 -3.57
C ILE A 235 8.31 27.59 -2.70
N ASP A 236 9.52 27.04 -2.61
CA ASP A 236 9.84 25.85 -1.82
C ASP A 236 10.05 26.15 -0.33
N GLU A 237 10.38 25.12 0.46
CA GLU A 237 10.65 25.23 1.89
C GLU A 237 11.88 26.08 2.25
N THR A 238 12.75 26.35 1.28
CA THR A 238 13.96 27.19 1.44
C THR A 238 13.78 28.62 0.94
N ASN A 239 12.53 28.99 0.61
CA ASN A 239 12.15 30.28 0.03
C ASN A 239 12.69 30.54 -1.38
N ASN A 240 13.07 29.49 -2.13
CA ASN A 240 13.48 29.62 -3.52
C ASN A 240 12.27 29.48 -4.45
N VAL A 241 12.22 30.33 -5.48
CA VAL A 241 11.23 30.20 -6.56
C VAL A 241 11.68 29.10 -7.51
N ILE A 242 10.94 27.99 -7.56
CA ILE A 242 11.29 26.83 -8.38
C ILE A 242 10.52 26.77 -9.70
N HIS A 243 9.27 27.27 -9.71
CA HIS A 243 8.38 27.27 -10.87
C HIS A 243 7.47 28.49 -10.83
N LYS A 244 6.83 28.79 -11.96
CA LYS A 244 5.78 29.82 -12.07
C LYS A 244 4.45 29.15 -12.44
N VAL A 245 3.32 29.72 -12.06
CA VAL A 245 2.00 29.20 -12.42
C VAL A 245 1.08 30.31 -12.90
N CYS A 246 0.34 30.06 -13.95
CA CYS A 246 -0.65 30.99 -14.49
C CYS A 246 -1.97 30.89 -13.72
N HIS A 247 -2.57 32.03 -13.41
CA HIS A 247 -3.86 32.15 -12.74
C HIS A 247 -4.96 32.81 -13.59
N ASP A 248 -4.69 33.15 -14.85
CA ASP A 248 -5.70 33.75 -15.74
C ASP A 248 -6.86 32.80 -16.04
N ARG A 249 -6.60 31.49 -15.99
CA ARG A 249 -7.61 30.45 -16.20
C ARG A 249 -7.42 29.28 -15.24
N PRO A 250 -8.51 28.61 -14.83
CA PRO A 250 -8.40 27.38 -14.06
C PRO A 250 -7.79 26.27 -14.92
N GLY A 251 -6.78 25.60 -14.37
CA GLY A 251 -6.18 24.42 -14.99
C GLY A 251 -7.12 23.22 -14.89
N ILE A 252 -7.23 22.46 -15.98
CA ILE A 252 -8.01 21.22 -16.11
C ILE A 252 -7.67 20.25 -14.97
N THR A 253 -6.39 20.03 -14.69
CA THR A 253 -5.99 19.10 -13.63
C THR A 253 -6.40 19.62 -12.26
N SER A 254 -6.11 20.90 -12.00
CA SER A 254 -6.43 21.57 -10.72
C SER A 254 -7.94 21.52 -10.45
N GLU A 255 -8.75 21.88 -11.44
CA GLU A 255 -10.21 21.93 -11.34
C GLU A 255 -10.81 20.54 -11.11
N ILE A 256 -10.44 19.54 -11.91
CA ILE A 256 -11.00 18.18 -11.81
C ILE A 256 -10.58 17.50 -10.51
N VAL A 257 -9.28 17.56 -10.18
CA VAL A 257 -8.76 16.93 -8.96
C VAL A 257 -9.34 17.63 -7.73
N GLY A 258 -9.42 18.96 -7.76
CA GLY A 258 -10.04 19.77 -6.71
C GLY A 258 -11.52 19.45 -6.52
N MET A 259 -12.27 19.32 -7.62
CA MET A 259 -13.68 18.94 -7.60
C MET A 259 -13.87 17.55 -6.99
N LEU A 260 -13.13 16.55 -7.47
CA LEU A 260 -13.19 15.17 -6.92
C LEU A 260 -12.84 15.17 -5.43
N ARG A 261 -11.82 15.94 -5.02
CA ARG A 261 -11.42 16.10 -3.61
C ARG A 261 -12.54 16.69 -2.78
N ASP A 262 -13.15 17.78 -3.22
CA ASP A 262 -14.21 18.46 -2.46
C ASP A 262 -15.45 17.57 -2.31
N PHE A 263 -15.93 16.96 -3.39
CA PHE A 263 -17.05 16.02 -3.31
C PHE A 263 -16.73 14.86 -2.36
N ARG A 264 -15.51 14.31 -2.45
CA ARG A 264 -15.08 13.23 -1.55
C ARG A 264 -15.06 13.68 -0.09
N VAL A 265 -14.34 14.74 0.24
CA VAL A 265 -14.05 15.14 1.63
C VAL A 265 -15.26 15.83 2.26
N LYS A 266 -15.88 16.78 1.57
CA LYS A 266 -16.94 17.62 2.13
C LYS A 266 -18.30 16.95 2.13
N ILE A 267 -18.55 15.98 1.24
CA ILE A 267 -19.86 15.34 1.08
C ILE A 267 -19.79 13.84 1.37
N TYR A 268 -19.14 13.07 0.53
CA TYR A 268 -19.29 11.60 0.55
C TYR A 268 -18.60 10.94 1.76
N LYS A 269 -17.41 11.41 2.16
CA LYS A 269 -16.71 10.93 3.37
C LYS A 269 -17.53 11.19 4.64
N LYS A 270 -18.16 12.36 4.74
CA LYS A 270 -19.02 12.72 5.89
C LYS A 270 -20.28 11.87 5.92
N LYS A 271 -21.00 11.78 4.80
CA LYS A 271 -22.23 10.98 4.67
C LYS A 271 -21.99 9.47 4.85
N ALA A 272 -20.82 8.96 4.47
CA ALA A 272 -20.46 7.55 4.70
C ALA A 272 -20.27 7.22 6.19
N LYS A 273 -19.98 8.22 7.05
CA LYS A 273 -19.83 8.05 8.50
C LYS A 273 -21.08 8.45 9.30
N ASP A 274 -22.04 9.11 8.67
CA ASP A 274 -23.26 9.57 9.32
C ASP A 274 -24.19 8.38 9.63
N LYS A 275 -24.39 8.10 10.92
CA LYS A 275 -25.22 6.99 11.40
C LYS A 275 -26.72 7.26 11.26
N ASN A 276 -27.12 8.50 10.99
CA ASN A 276 -28.54 8.86 10.78
C ASN A 276 -29.04 8.49 9.38
N ILE A 277 -28.13 8.18 8.46
CA ILE A 277 -28.46 7.75 7.10
C ILE A 277 -28.65 6.23 7.07
N ASN A 278 -29.67 5.76 6.33
CA ASN A 278 -29.91 4.33 6.10
C ASN A 278 -28.62 3.63 5.64
N GLU A 279 -28.38 2.43 6.17
CA GLU A 279 -27.18 1.64 5.92
C GLU A 279 -26.87 1.42 4.44
N THR A 280 -27.87 1.11 3.61
CA THR A 280 -27.71 0.89 2.17
C THR A 280 -27.17 2.15 1.47
N LEU A 281 -27.77 3.31 1.80
CA LEU A 281 -27.34 4.58 1.22
C LEU A 281 -25.98 5.03 1.77
N ARG A 282 -25.71 4.76 3.05
CA ARG A 282 -24.41 5.00 3.68
C ARG A 282 -23.31 4.16 3.03
N ASN A 283 -23.58 2.88 2.76
CA ASN A 283 -22.68 1.99 2.03
C ASN A 283 -22.41 2.52 0.63
N TRP A 284 -23.43 3.00 -0.08
CA TRP A 284 -23.25 3.64 -1.39
C TRP A 284 -22.31 4.86 -1.31
N TYR A 285 -22.48 5.73 -0.32
CA TYR A 285 -21.58 6.87 -0.11
C TYR A 285 -20.14 6.42 0.20
N ASP A 286 -19.97 5.32 0.93
CA ASP A 286 -18.64 4.73 1.17
C ASP A 286 -18.01 4.23 -0.14
N VAL A 287 -18.78 3.56 -1.02
CA VAL A 287 -18.28 3.14 -2.34
C VAL A 287 -17.83 4.35 -3.17
N VAL A 288 -18.64 5.41 -3.20
CA VAL A 288 -18.33 6.63 -3.96
C VAL A 288 -17.06 7.30 -3.45
N GLN A 289 -16.91 7.48 -2.13
CA GLN A 289 -15.70 8.11 -1.58
C GLN A 289 -14.44 7.27 -1.82
N ARG A 290 -14.56 5.93 -1.79
CA ARG A 290 -13.46 4.99 -2.12
C ARG A 290 -13.04 5.14 -3.58
N ALA A 291 -14.00 5.15 -4.51
CA ALA A 291 -13.74 5.33 -5.94
C ALA A 291 -13.00 6.66 -6.21
N MET A 292 -13.46 7.75 -5.58
CA MET A 292 -12.80 9.05 -5.67
C MET A 292 -11.38 9.02 -5.08
N LYS A 293 -11.18 8.36 -3.93
CA LYS A 293 -9.86 8.22 -3.28
C LYS A 293 -8.82 7.58 -4.22
N VAL A 294 -9.22 6.55 -4.96
CA VAL A 294 -8.36 5.85 -5.95
C VAL A 294 -7.83 6.83 -7.00
N PHE A 295 -8.70 7.68 -7.56
CA PHE A 295 -8.32 8.68 -8.58
C PHE A 295 -7.45 9.78 -8.00
N ILE A 296 -7.90 10.38 -6.90
CA ILE A 296 -7.29 11.55 -6.27
C ILE A 296 -5.85 11.26 -5.84
N ASN A 297 -5.61 10.12 -5.18
CA ASN A 297 -4.27 9.75 -4.71
C ASN A 297 -3.31 9.39 -5.85
N ALA A 298 -3.83 8.97 -7.00
CA ALA A 298 -3.03 8.68 -8.19
C ALA A 298 -2.78 9.91 -9.07
N ALA A 299 -3.61 10.96 -8.97
CA ALA A 299 -3.61 12.09 -9.90
C ALA A 299 -2.33 12.92 -9.89
N TYR A 300 -1.72 13.16 -8.73
CA TYR A 300 -0.42 13.82 -8.68
C TYR A 300 0.68 12.93 -9.28
N GLY A 301 0.71 11.64 -8.89
CA GLY A 301 1.82 10.74 -9.19
C GLY A 301 2.01 10.45 -10.68
N VAL A 302 0.94 10.53 -11.49
CA VAL A 302 1.04 10.30 -12.94
C VAL A 302 1.88 11.37 -13.65
N PHE A 303 1.94 12.60 -13.14
CA PHE A 303 2.75 13.67 -13.73
C PHE A 303 4.25 13.48 -13.51
N GLY A 304 4.65 12.70 -12.51
CA GLY A 304 6.03 12.29 -12.28
C GLY A 304 6.46 11.06 -13.11
N ALA A 305 5.52 10.37 -13.76
CA ALA A 305 5.79 9.17 -14.55
C ALA A 305 6.08 9.53 -16.01
N ASP A 306 7.31 9.32 -16.48
CA ASP A 306 7.73 9.70 -17.83
C ASP A 306 6.88 9.08 -18.94
N THR A 307 6.37 7.86 -18.73
CA THR A 307 5.48 7.09 -19.62
C THR A 307 4.07 7.69 -19.76
N PHE A 308 3.68 8.59 -18.86
CA PHE A 308 2.39 9.28 -18.94
C PHE A 308 2.37 10.25 -20.13
N PRO A 309 1.31 10.29 -20.96
CA PRO A 309 1.27 11.16 -22.13
C PRO A 309 1.31 12.65 -21.81
N LEU A 310 0.70 13.05 -20.68
CA LEU A 310 0.72 14.42 -20.18
C LEU A 310 1.79 14.60 -19.10
N TYR A 311 2.95 13.93 -19.25
CA TYR A 311 4.06 13.98 -18.29
C TYR A 311 4.55 15.41 -18.10
N ALA A 312 4.37 15.96 -16.90
CA ALA A 312 4.76 17.31 -16.53
C ALA A 312 5.46 17.27 -15.15
N PRO A 313 6.78 17.00 -15.11
CA PRO A 313 7.50 16.85 -13.86
C PRO A 313 7.45 18.11 -13.00
N SER A 314 7.37 19.31 -13.59
CA SER A 314 7.23 20.57 -12.85
C SER A 314 5.96 20.64 -12.00
N VAL A 315 4.85 20.01 -12.45
CA VAL A 315 3.63 19.87 -11.61
C VAL A 315 3.92 19.00 -10.40
N ALA A 316 4.52 17.82 -10.61
CA ALA A 316 4.82 16.89 -9.53
C ALA A 316 5.79 17.49 -8.51
N GLU A 317 6.82 18.17 -9.01
CA GLU A 317 7.82 18.89 -8.23
C GLU A 317 7.19 19.99 -7.39
N SER A 318 6.38 20.86 -8.02
CA SER A 318 5.65 21.95 -7.34
C SER A 318 4.75 21.44 -6.22
N VAL A 319 4.00 20.35 -6.47
CA VAL A 319 3.15 19.72 -5.44
C VAL A 319 3.97 19.27 -4.24
N THR A 320 5.11 18.59 -4.49
CA THR A 320 5.95 18.11 -3.39
C THR A 320 6.64 19.24 -2.64
N ALA A 321 7.14 20.26 -3.34
CA ALA A 321 7.81 21.40 -2.72
C ALA A 321 6.85 22.22 -1.84
N LEU A 322 5.65 22.52 -2.34
CA LEU A 322 4.62 23.16 -1.53
C LEU A 322 4.21 22.29 -0.34
N GLY A 323 4.08 20.98 -0.53
CA GLY A 323 3.80 20.05 0.57
C GLY A 323 4.87 20.10 1.66
N ARG A 324 6.15 20.11 1.26
CA ARG A 324 7.28 20.28 2.19
C ARG A 324 7.20 21.62 2.91
N ARG A 325 7.00 22.72 2.18
CA ARG A 325 6.87 24.06 2.76
C ARG A 325 5.74 24.15 3.78
N ILE A 326 4.54 23.67 3.43
CA ILE A 326 3.37 23.67 4.31
C ILE A 326 3.67 22.90 5.60
N ILE A 327 4.23 21.70 5.50
CA ILE A 327 4.58 20.88 6.66
C ILE A 327 5.61 21.59 7.55
N THR A 328 6.71 22.09 6.97
CA THR A 328 7.75 22.82 7.71
C THR A 328 7.19 24.08 8.40
N SER A 329 6.38 24.88 7.70
CA SER A 329 5.75 26.06 8.27
C SER A 329 4.75 25.72 9.38
N THR A 330 4.01 24.62 9.22
CA THR A 330 3.06 24.14 10.25
C THR A 330 3.80 23.67 11.50
N ILE A 331 4.92 22.96 11.35
CA ILE A 331 5.76 22.55 12.50
C ILE A 331 6.32 23.77 13.22
N LYS A 332 6.80 24.77 12.46
CA LYS A 332 7.30 26.02 13.05
C LYS A 332 6.20 26.74 13.83
N LYS A 333 4.99 26.87 13.25
CA LYS A 333 3.85 27.48 13.93
C LYS A 333 3.41 26.68 15.16
N ALA A 334 3.41 25.35 15.08
CA ALA A 334 3.13 24.49 16.23
C ALA A 334 4.12 24.77 17.37
N ALA A 335 5.42 24.89 17.09
CA ALA A 335 6.42 25.25 18.08
C ALA A 335 6.19 26.64 18.69
N GLU A 336 5.79 27.64 17.89
CA GLU A 336 5.41 28.98 18.40
C GLU A 336 4.19 28.94 19.33
N LEU A 337 3.26 28.01 19.10
CA LEU A 337 2.11 27.77 19.97
C LEU A 337 2.43 26.84 21.15
N ASP A 338 3.70 26.45 21.33
CA ASP A 338 4.12 25.51 22.37
C ASP A 338 3.40 24.14 22.25
N LEU A 339 3.22 23.70 21.01
CA LEU A 339 2.78 22.35 20.64
C LEU A 339 3.99 21.54 20.17
N ARG A 340 4.35 20.51 20.93
CA ARG A 340 5.50 19.66 20.61
C ARG A 340 5.14 18.62 19.54
N VAL A 341 5.66 18.80 18.34
CA VAL A 341 5.58 17.79 17.27
C VAL A 341 6.66 16.72 17.48
N LEU A 342 6.26 15.46 17.64
CA LEU A 342 7.16 14.31 17.79
C LEU A 342 7.59 13.74 16.44
N TYR A 343 6.65 13.64 15.52
CA TYR A 343 6.85 12.94 14.25
C TYR A 343 5.99 13.56 13.16
N GLY A 344 6.44 13.47 11.92
CA GLY A 344 5.67 13.83 10.76
C GLY A 344 5.98 12.90 9.59
N ASP A 345 4.95 12.33 8.97
CA ASP A 345 5.08 11.54 7.76
C ASP A 345 4.22 12.14 6.65
N THR A 346 4.87 12.80 5.68
CA THR A 346 4.30 13.28 4.42
C THR A 346 3.18 14.31 4.53
N ASP A 347 2.05 13.93 5.12
CA ASP A 347 0.80 14.67 5.27
C ASP A 347 0.22 14.61 6.70
N SER A 348 0.92 13.97 7.64
CA SER A 348 0.48 13.86 9.04
C SER A 348 1.52 14.38 10.04
N LEU A 349 1.05 14.88 11.19
CA LEU A 349 1.82 15.39 12.31
C LEU A 349 1.36 14.76 13.63
N PHE A 350 2.29 14.26 14.43
CA PHE A 350 2.05 13.66 15.74
C PHE A 350 2.42 14.68 16.81
N ILE A 351 1.43 15.13 17.57
CA ILE A 351 1.59 16.18 18.57
C ILE A 351 1.45 15.57 19.96
N TRP A 352 2.44 15.80 20.81
CA TRP A 352 2.50 15.25 22.17
C TRP A 352 1.78 16.13 23.17
N ASN A 353 0.94 15.49 24.00
CA ASN A 353 0.19 16.11 25.08
C ASN A 353 -0.38 17.50 24.76
N PRO A 354 -1.09 17.67 23.63
CA PRO A 354 -1.48 18.99 23.18
C PRO A 354 -2.65 19.57 23.97
N ASP A 355 -2.62 20.89 24.18
CA ASP A 355 -3.79 21.67 24.59
C ASP A 355 -4.79 21.74 23.42
N PRO A 356 -6.07 21.33 23.62
CA PRO A 356 -7.11 21.40 22.60
C PRO A 356 -7.32 22.80 21.99
N LEU A 357 -7.18 23.88 22.77
CA LEU A 357 -7.39 25.25 22.27
C LEU A 357 -6.28 25.66 21.30
N LYS A 358 -5.03 25.35 21.66
CA LYS A 358 -3.85 25.60 20.80
C LYS A 358 -3.91 24.77 19.52
N LEU A 359 -4.43 23.54 19.58
CA LEU A 359 -4.66 22.73 18.38
C LEU A 359 -5.64 23.40 17.42
N GLU A 360 -6.73 23.95 17.93
CA GLU A 360 -7.70 24.64 17.09
C GLU A 360 -7.12 25.92 16.48
N GLU A 361 -6.30 26.65 17.24
CA GLU A 361 -5.56 27.80 16.74
C GLU A 361 -4.60 27.41 15.59
N LEU A 362 -3.86 26.31 15.74
CA LEU A 362 -2.99 25.79 14.68
C LEU A 362 -3.79 25.41 13.42
N ARG A 363 -4.93 24.72 13.59
CA ARG A 363 -5.80 24.30 12.48
C ARG A 363 -6.36 25.50 11.73
N LYS A 364 -6.85 26.50 12.47
CA LYS A 364 -7.36 27.75 11.89
C LYS A 364 -6.26 28.53 11.17
N TRP A 365 -5.06 28.61 11.75
CA TRP A 365 -3.92 29.25 11.09
C TRP A 365 -3.55 28.57 9.76
N VAL A 366 -3.58 27.23 9.70
CA VAL A 366 -3.36 26.48 8.45
C VAL A 366 -4.44 26.79 7.41
N GLU A 367 -5.70 26.86 7.82
CA GLU A 367 -6.82 27.22 6.95
C GLU A 367 -6.69 28.65 6.42
N ASP A 368 -6.42 29.62 7.28
CA ASP A 368 -6.29 31.03 6.93
C ASP A 368 -5.05 31.31 6.05
N THR A 369 -3.93 30.63 6.33
CA THR A 369 -2.65 30.87 5.64
C THR A 369 -2.55 30.14 4.31
N PHE A 370 -3.04 28.89 4.25
CA PHE A 370 -2.84 28.01 3.09
C PHE A 370 -4.15 27.62 2.39
N GLY A 371 -5.32 27.89 2.96
CA GLY A 371 -6.60 27.40 2.43
C GLY A 371 -6.75 25.89 2.51
N LEU A 372 -6.06 25.25 3.46
CA LEU A 372 -6.02 23.80 3.62
C LEU A 372 -6.68 23.35 4.92
N GLU A 373 -7.33 22.19 4.88
CA GLU A 373 -8.00 21.59 6.03
C GLU A 373 -7.05 20.62 6.76
N LEU A 374 -6.73 20.94 8.02
CA LEU A 374 -6.01 20.05 8.94
C LEU A 374 -7.02 19.36 9.87
N GLU A 375 -7.20 18.04 9.68
CA GLU A 375 -8.17 17.23 10.43
C GLU A 375 -7.48 16.49 11.58
N MET A 376 -8.19 16.31 12.71
CA MET A 376 -7.77 15.35 13.72
C MET A 376 -8.14 13.95 13.22
N ASP A 377 -7.13 13.14 12.88
CA ASP A 377 -7.34 11.78 12.37
C ASP A 377 -7.48 10.77 13.51
N LYS A 378 -6.53 10.81 14.47
CA LYS A 378 -6.44 9.82 15.56
C LYS A 378 -6.02 10.45 16.86
N ARG A 379 -6.42 9.79 17.95
CA ARG A 379 -5.86 9.98 19.28
C ARG A 379 -5.31 8.63 19.75
N TYR A 380 -4.10 8.66 20.29
CA TYR A 380 -3.47 7.51 20.90
C TYR A 380 -3.33 7.74 22.40
N LYS A 381 -3.62 6.68 23.16
CA LYS A 381 -3.24 6.58 24.57
C LYS A 381 -1.74 6.72 24.69
N PHE A 382 -0.98 5.96 23.89
CA PHE A 382 0.44 6.19 23.70
C PHE A 382 0.92 5.75 22.31
N VAL A 383 2.07 6.27 21.90
CA VAL A 383 2.80 5.85 20.69
C VAL A 383 4.24 5.54 21.05
N ALA A 384 4.74 4.42 20.55
CA ALA A 384 6.15 4.05 20.60
C ALA A 384 6.73 4.10 19.17
N PHE A 385 7.75 4.94 18.97
CA PHE A 385 8.38 5.12 17.65
C PHE A 385 9.75 4.43 17.58
N ALA A 386 10.04 3.78 16.46
CA ALA A 386 11.32 3.11 16.24
C ALA A 386 12.22 3.89 15.27
N LEU A 387 11.80 3.93 14.00
CA LEU A 387 12.51 4.54 12.88
C LEU A 387 11.49 5.28 12.02
N LYS A 388 11.96 6.01 11.00
CA LYS A 388 11.07 6.63 10.00
C LYS A 388 10.07 5.59 9.45
N LYS A 389 8.77 5.91 9.53
CA LYS A 389 7.62 5.09 9.11
C LYS A 389 7.36 3.82 9.95
N ASN A 390 8.02 3.70 11.11
CA ASN A 390 7.88 2.55 12.00
C ASN A 390 7.39 3.02 13.38
N TYR A 391 6.14 2.70 13.73
CA TYR A 391 5.58 2.99 15.05
C TYR A 391 4.49 1.99 15.44
N VAL A 392 4.25 1.91 16.76
CA VAL A 392 3.11 1.23 17.38
C VAL A 392 2.32 2.28 18.15
N GLY A 393 1.07 2.51 17.75
CA GLY A 393 0.14 3.39 18.45
C GLY A 393 -0.97 2.57 19.10
N ILE A 394 -1.26 2.82 20.37
CA ILE A 394 -2.37 2.21 21.09
C ILE A 394 -3.48 3.25 21.23
N SER A 395 -4.67 2.93 20.72
CA SER A 395 -5.84 3.80 20.85
C SER A 395 -6.38 3.80 22.29
N PRO A 396 -7.22 4.78 22.68
CA PRO A 396 -7.93 4.75 23.96
C PRO A 396 -8.80 3.51 24.19
N ASN A 397 -9.18 2.80 23.11
CA ASN A 397 -9.97 1.57 23.17
C ASN A 397 -9.08 0.31 23.19
N ASN A 398 -7.79 0.44 23.45
CA ASN A 398 -6.78 -0.64 23.42
C ASN A 398 -6.60 -1.34 22.06
N GLU A 399 -7.10 -0.74 20.97
CA GLU A 399 -6.79 -1.19 19.61
C GLU A 399 -5.35 -0.81 19.23
N VAL A 400 -4.65 -1.76 18.60
CA VAL A 400 -3.24 -1.64 18.22
C VAL A 400 -3.12 -1.21 16.74
N ASP A 401 -2.61 0.00 16.48
CA ASP A 401 -2.20 0.45 15.13
C ASP A 401 -0.68 0.28 14.95
N ILE A 402 -0.28 -0.40 13.88
CA ILE A 402 1.13 -0.70 13.59
C ILE A 402 1.43 -0.24 12.18
N LYS A 403 2.49 0.57 12.03
CA LYS A 403 3.06 0.94 10.74
C LYS A 403 4.50 0.45 10.65
N GLY A 404 4.87 -0.10 9.49
CA GLY A 404 6.27 -0.38 9.12
C GLY A 404 6.96 -1.57 9.80
N MET A 405 6.37 -2.17 10.85
CA MET A 405 7.03 -3.22 11.64
C MET A 405 7.20 -4.57 10.92
N MET A 406 8.33 -5.24 11.16
CA MET A 406 8.68 -6.53 10.54
C MET A 406 7.87 -7.73 11.03
N GLY A 407 7.39 -7.70 12.27
CA GLY A 407 6.61 -8.81 12.87
C GLY A 407 5.32 -9.18 12.13
N LYS A 408 4.81 -8.30 11.25
CA LYS A 408 3.62 -8.58 10.39
C LYS A 408 3.95 -8.93 8.94
N LYS A 409 5.23 -9.10 8.58
CA LYS A 409 5.61 -9.49 7.23
C LYS A 409 5.41 -11.00 7.02
N ARG A 410 5.01 -11.38 5.81
CA ARG A 410 4.70 -12.79 5.45
C ARG A 410 5.91 -13.71 5.58
N ASN A 411 7.10 -13.18 5.30
CA ASN A 411 8.35 -13.93 5.36
C ASN A 411 8.87 -14.15 6.78
N THR A 412 8.16 -13.67 7.81
CA THR A 412 8.49 -13.92 9.21
C THR A 412 7.87 -15.27 9.63
N PRO A 413 8.62 -16.18 10.26
CA PRO A 413 8.08 -17.42 10.83
C PRO A 413 6.96 -17.20 11.83
N ASP A 414 6.02 -18.14 11.91
CA ASP A 414 4.80 -17.98 12.70
C ASP A 414 5.06 -17.93 14.20
N PHE A 415 6.06 -18.65 14.72
CA PHE A 415 6.41 -18.52 16.14
C PHE A 415 6.85 -17.09 16.51
N ILE A 416 7.56 -16.40 15.61
CA ILE A 416 7.99 -15.00 15.82
C ILE A 416 6.78 -14.07 15.67
N LYS A 417 5.85 -14.35 14.75
CA LYS A 417 4.60 -13.58 14.62
C LYS A 417 3.74 -13.70 15.87
N ASN A 418 3.64 -14.90 16.45
CA ASN A 418 2.89 -15.18 17.67
C ASN A 418 3.50 -14.40 18.83
N LEU A 419 4.81 -14.54 19.05
CA LEU A 419 5.55 -13.75 20.04
C LEU A 419 5.35 -12.24 19.85
N PHE A 420 5.51 -11.73 18.63
CA PHE A 420 5.27 -10.31 18.32
C PHE A 420 3.84 -9.88 18.67
N THR A 421 2.84 -10.72 18.40
CA THR A 421 1.43 -10.43 18.70
C THR A 421 1.15 -10.47 20.20
N GLU A 422 1.73 -11.44 20.93
CA GLU A 422 1.67 -11.53 22.39
C GLU A 422 2.27 -10.27 23.04
N ILE A 423 3.46 -9.84 22.57
CA ILE A 423 4.10 -8.62 23.06
C ILE A 423 3.22 -7.39 22.82
N LEU A 424 2.66 -7.24 21.62
CA LEU A 424 1.75 -6.13 21.31
C LEU A 424 0.49 -6.11 22.19
N LYS A 425 -0.05 -7.29 22.51
CA LYS A 425 -1.18 -7.42 23.43
C LYS A 425 -0.79 -6.97 24.84
N LYS A 426 0.39 -7.35 25.32
CA LYS A 426 0.93 -6.86 26.61
C LYS A 426 1.19 -5.35 26.58
N MET A 427 1.68 -4.80 25.48
CA MET A 427 1.81 -3.35 25.33
C MET A 427 0.45 -2.63 25.39
N SER A 428 -0.62 -3.25 24.86
CA SER A 428 -1.95 -2.63 24.89
C SER A 428 -2.52 -2.43 26.31
N SER A 429 -2.03 -3.19 27.29
CA SER A 429 -2.43 -3.05 28.70
C SER A 429 -1.64 -1.99 29.47
N ILE A 430 -0.69 -1.28 28.86
CA ILE A 430 0.00 -0.15 29.49
C ILE A 430 -1.00 0.99 29.60
N GLU A 431 -1.34 1.40 30.82
CA GLU A 431 -2.16 2.59 31.07
C GLU A 431 -1.30 3.79 31.47
N GLU A 432 -0.30 3.55 32.32
CA GLU A 432 0.61 4.57 32.84
C GLU A 432 2.09 4.21 32.59
N PRO A 433 3.02 5.19 32.65
CA PRO A 433 4.45 4.94 32.46
C PRO A 433 5.03 3.82 33.34
N GLU A 434 4.54 3.65 34.56
CA GLU A 434 5.00 2.62 35.50
C GLU A 434 4.66 1.20 35.04
N ASP A 435 3.58 1.02 34.27
CA ASP A 435 3.20 -0.28 33.73
C ASP A 435 4.16 -0.76 32.64
N ALA A 436 4.87 0.17 31.98
CA ALA A 436 5.85 -0.17 30.96
C ALA A 436 6.94 -1.11 31.52
N PHE A 437 7.43 -0.86 32.74
CA PHE A 437 8.43 -1.72 33.38
C PHE A 437 7.93 -3.15 33.64
N LYS A 438 6.67 -3.29 34.08
CA LYS A 438 6.04 -4.61 34.29
C LYS A 438 5.91 -5.36 32.97
N VAL A 439 5.49 -4.66 31.92
CA VAL A 439 5.36 -5.23 30.57
C VAL A 439 6.73 -5.66 30.04
N ILE A 440 7.78 -4.85 30.20
CA ILE A 440 9.15 -5.20 29.80
C ILE A 440 9.63 -6.48 30.48
N ASN A 441 9.40 -6.63 31.79
CA ASN A 441 9.76 -7.86 32.51
C ASN A 441 8.97 -9.07 31.99
N SER A 442 7.68 -8.90 31.70
CA SER A 442 6.87 -9.98 31.12
C SER A 442 7.27 -10.33 29.68
N ILE A 443 7.81 -9.38 28.91
CA ILE A 443 8.40 -9.65 27.58
C ILE A 443 9.66 -10.52 27.72
N ARG A 444 10.48 -10.28 28.75
CA ARG A 444 11.67 -11.12 29.03
C ARG A 444 11.29 -12.58 29.26
N GLU A 445 10.24 -12.82 30.04
CA GLU A 445 9.72 -14.18 30.29
C GLU A 445 9.25 -14.86 28.99
N ASP A 446 8.58 -14.12 28.09
CA ASP A 446 8.18 -14.67 26.79
C ASP A 446 9.40 -15.01 25.92
N LEU A 447 10.41 -14.13 25.87
CA LEU A 447 11.63 -14.40 25.12
C LEU A 447 12.32 -15.67 25.61
N GLU A 448 12.42 -15.85 26.92
CA GLU A 448 12.99 -17.05 27.53
C GLU A 448 12.16 -18.30 27.17
N LYS A 449 10.84 -18.23 27.29
CA LYS A 449 9.92 -19.31 26.88
C LYS A 449 10.14 -19.71 25.42
N TYR A 450 10.12 -18.76 24.49
CA TYR A 450 10.29 -19.05 23.05
C TYR A 450 11.71 -19.52 22.72
N TYR A 451 12.73 -19.03 23.44
CA TYR A 451 14.09 -19.54 23.35
C TYR A 451 14.16 -21.02 23.77
N LEU A 452 13.54 -21.41 24.88
CA LEU A 452 13.51 -22.80 25.34
C LEU A 452 12.77 -23.70 24.34
N LEU A 453 11.64 -23.24 23.78
CA LEU A 453 10.91 -23.96 22.73
C LEU A 453 11.80 -24.24 21.50
N LEU A 454 12.59 -23.23 21.07
CA LEU A 454 13.55 -23.37 19.98
C LEU A 454 14.75 -24.27 20.34
N LYS A 455 15.27 -24.16 21.56
CA LYS A 455 16.42 -24.94 22.05
C LYS A 455 16.09 -26.42 22.14
N TYR A 456 14.93 -26.75 22.70
CA TYR A 456 14.45 -28.12 22.86
C TYR A 456 13.67 -28.66 21.65
N LYS A 457 13.60 -27.91 20.54
CA LYS A 457 12.94 -28.33 19.28
C LYS A 457 11.47 -28.73 19.48
N LEU A 458 10.77 -28.03 20.36
CA LEU A 458 9.36 -28.29 20.68
C LEU A 458 8.38 -27.62 19.70
N LEU A 459 8.89 -26.74 18.83
CA LEU A 459 8.11 -26.15 17.73
C LEU A 459 8.03 -27.10 16.54
N THR A 460 6.95 -26.99 15.78
CA THR A 460 6.76 -27.70 14.51
C THR A 460 7.56 -27.06 13.38
N LEU A 461 7.74 -27.79 12.27
CA LEU A 461 8.41 -27.25 11.08
C LEU A 461 7.62 -26.11 10.44
N ASP A 462 6.29 -26.16 10.49
CA ASP A 462 5.41 -25.12 9.97
C ASP A 462 5.60 -23.81 10.75
N GLU A 463 5.65 -23.89 12.08
CA GLU A 463 5.83 -22.72 12.94
C GLU A 463 7.15 -21.98 12.68
N VAL A 464 8.21 -22.71 12.33
CA VAL A 464 9.55 -22.16 12.03
C VAL A 464 9.77 -21.90 10.53
N ALA A 465 8.77 -22.08 9.68
CA ALA A 465 8.94 -21.94 8.24
C ALA A 465 9.02 -20.47 7.78
N PHE A 466 9.84 -20.24 6.76
CA PHE A 466 9.89 -18.98 6.01
C PHE A 466 9.13 -19.14 4.69
N HIS A 467 8.31 -18.16 4.34
CA HIS A 467 7.55 -18.14 3.08
C HIS A 467 8.02 -17.00 2.18
N MET A 468 8.45 -17.32 0.96
CA MET A 468 8.90 -16.32 -0.01
C MET A 468 8.50 -16.68 -1.45
N ALA A 469 7.93 -15.72 -2.17
CA ALA A 469 7.53 -15.92 -3.56
C ALA A 469 8.72 -15.79 -4.55
N LEU A 470 8.74 -16.65 -5.57
CA LEU A 470 9.68 -16.54 -6.68
C LEU A 470 9.29 -15.36 -7.59
N SER A 471 10.14 -14.34 -7.64
CA SER A 471 9.90 -13.14 -8.47
C SER A 471 10.14 -13.37 -9.96
N LYS A 472 10.89 -14.42 -10.32
CA LYS A 472 11.29 -14.76 -11.69
C LYS A 472 11.40 -16.28 -11.86
N PRO A 473 11.51 -16.79 -13.09
CA PRO A 473 11.87 -18.20 -13.32
C PRO A 473 13.27 -18.53 -12.75
N LEU A 474 13.47 -19.77 -12.31
CA LEU A 474 14.73 -20.21 -11.68
C LEU A 474 15.96 -20.00 -12.58
N SER A 475 15.81 -20.15 -13.89
CA SER A 475 16.87 -19.95 -14.89
C SER A 475 17.42 -18.51 -14.95
N GLU A 476 16.69 -17.53 -14.43
CA GLU A 476 17.11 -16.12 -14.44
C GLU A 476 17.95 -15.72 -13.20
N TYR A 477 18.04 -16.56 -12.17
CA TYR A 477 18.84 -16.29 -10.97
C TYR A 477 20.30 -16.75 -11.19
N LYS A 478 21.15 -15.86 -11.73
CA LYS A 478 22.53 -16.21 -12.15
C LYS A 478 23.68 -15.72 -11.25
N LYS A 479 23.49 -14.67 -10.44
CA LYS A 479 24.58 -14.01 -9.68
C LYS A 479 24.64 -14.42 -8.22
N THR A 480 23.56 -14.19 -7.50
CA THR A 480 23.38 -14.61 -6.11
C THR A 480 22.13 -15.49 -6.06
N THR A 481 22.21 -16.60 -5.34
CA THR A 481 21.07 -17.53 -5.17
C THR A 481 20.46 -17.31 -3.79
N PRO A 482 19.33 -16.57 -3.71
CA PRO A 482 18.63 -16.37 -2.45
C PRO A 482 18.22 -17.68 -1.79
N GLN A 483 17.97 -17.65 -0.49
CA GLN A 483 17.57 -18.83 0.31
C GLN A 483 16.34 -19.56 -0.28
N HIS A 484 15.27 -18.84 -0.60
CA HIS A 484 14.07 -19.41 -1.21
C HIS A 484 14.32 -20.00 -2.61
N VAL A 485 15.30 -19.47 -3.36
CA VAL A 485 15.69 -20.03 -4.67
C VAL A 485 16.50 -21.31 -4.48
N LYS A 486 17.38 -21.38 -3.47
CA LYS A 486 18.09 -22.63 -3.13
C LYS A 486 17.11 -23.73 -2.76
N ALA A 487 16.11 -23.42 -1.92
CA ALA A 487 15.04 -24.35 -1.58
C ALA A 487 14.23 -24.78 -2.82
N ALA A 488 13.84 -23.85 -3.69
CA ALA A 488 13.15 -24.17 -4.93
C ALA A 488 13.96 -25.08 -5.87
N LEU A 489 15.27 -24.87 -5.98
CA LEU A 489 16.16 -25.74 -6.76
C LEU A 489 16.23 -27.16 -6.17
N MET A 490 16.15 -27.31 -4.84
CA MET A 490 16.05 -28.63 -4.21
C MET A 490 14.73 -29.29 -4.59
N LEU A 491 13.59 -28.59 -4.49
CA LEU A 491 12.28 -29.10 -4.90
C LEU A 491 12.30 -29.58 -6.36
N GLN A 492 12.93 -28.82 -7.25
CA GLN A 492 13.04 -29.20 -8.67
C GLN A 492 13.82 -30.50 -8.88
N ARG A 493 14.85 -30.79 -8.06
CA ARG A 493 15.58 -32.07 -8.11
C ARG A 493 14.71 -33.27 -7.71
N TYR A 494 13.64 -33.03 -6.95
CA TYR A 494 12.64 -34.03 -6.58
C TYR A 494 11.39 -33.98 -7.49
N ASN A 495 11.54 -33.48 -8.74
CA ASN A 495 10.47 -33.38 -9.74
C ASN A 495 9.26 -32.51 -9.34
N VAL A 496 9.42 -31.62 -8.35
CA VAL A 496 8.39 -30.63 -8.02
C VAL A 496 8.53 -29.43 -8.97
N ASN A 497 7.51 -29.18 -9.78
CA ASN A 497 7.49 -28.04 -10.68
C ASN A 497 7.25 -26.74 -9.91
N VAL A 498 8.17 -25.79 -10.06
CA VAL A 498 8.09 -24.46 -9.44
C VAL A 498 8.20 -23.37 -10.50
N SER A 499 7.31 -22.38 -10.42
CA SER A 499 7.13 -21.30 -11.39
C SER A 499 7.28 -19.93 -10.74
N SER A 500 7.44 -18.90 -11.58
CA SER A 500 7.42 -17.51 -11.11
C SER A 500 6.05 -17.18 -10.52
N GLY A 501 6.04 -16.63 -9.30
CA GLY A 501 4.84 -16.35 -8.52
C GLY A 501 4.62 -17.36 -7.39
N ASP A 502 5.18 -18.57 -7.49
CA ASP A 502 4.98 -19.61 -6.49
C ASP A 502 5.68 -19.25 -5.18
N VAL A 503 5.03 -19.62 -4.07
CA VAL A 503 5.51 -19.35 -2.72
C VAL A 503 6.29 -20.55 -2.24
N ILE A 504 7.56 -20.34 -1.96
CA ILE A 504 8.46 -21.37 -1.47
C ILE A 504 8.49 -21.30 0.05
N THR A 505 8.13 -22.43 0.67
CA THR A 505 8.17 -22.65 2.11
C THR A 505 9.43 -23.42 2.48
N PHE A 506 10.29 -22.84 3.30
CA PHE A 506 11.59 -23.42 3.65
C PHE A 506 12.00 -23.10 5.08
N VAL A 507 12.89 -23.91 5.64
CA VAL A 507 13.46 -23.75 6.98
C VAL A 507 14.97 -23.55 6.89
N LYS A 508 15.55 -22.79 7.84
CA LYS A 508 16.99 -22.65 7.99
C LYS A 508 17.57 -23.82 8.76
N VAL A 509 18.60 -24.47 8.22
CA VAL A 509 19.19 -25.69 8.77
C VAL A 509 20.71 -25.60 8.80
N LYS A 510 21.35 -26.38 9.68
CA LYS A 510 22.81 -26.51 9.73
C LYS A 510 23.31 -27.41 8.59
N SER A 511 23.33 -26.89 7.37
CA SER A 511 23.80 -27.59 6.17
C SER A 511 24.64 -26.69 5.26
N LYS A 512 25.32 -27.28 4.27
CA LYS A 512 26.12 -26.55 3.26
C LYS A 512 25.32 -25.47 2.54
N ASP A 513 24.05 -25.74 2.23
CA ASP A 513 23.16 -24.80 1.54
C ASP A 513 22.49 -23.80 2.49
N GLY A 514 22.46 -24.11 3.80
CA GLY A 514 21.93 -23.30 4.89
C GLY A 514 20.40 -23.32 5.03
N VAL A 515 19.68 -23.94 4.08
CA VAL A 515 18.22 -23.99 4.03
C VAL A 515 17.74 -25.29 3.39
N LYS A 516 16.52 -25.73 3.74
CA LYS A 516 15.81 -26.85 3.11
C LYS A 516 14.34 -26.51 2.91
N PRO A 517 13.69 -27.00 1.82
CA PRO A 517 12.23 -27.02 1.73
C PRO A 517 11.63 -27.77 2.91
N ILE A 518 10.45 -27.35 3.35
CA ILE A 518 9.80 -27.96 4.53
C ILE A 518 9.56 -29.46 4.34
N GLN A 519 9.23 -29.90 3.12
CA GLN A 519 9.00 -31.31 2.77
C GLN A 519 10.25 -32.19 2.88
N LEU A 520 11.44 -31.59 2.89
CA LEU A 520 12.73 -32.29 2.92
C LEU A 520 13.49 -32.10 4.24
N ALA A 521 12.94 -31.32 5.16
CA ALA A 521 13.59 -30.95 6.41
C ALA A 521 13.07 -31.78 7.59
N LYS A 522 13.91 -31.94 8.61
CA LYS A 522 13.50 -32.43 9.93
C LYS A 522 13.71 -31.34 10.98
N ILE A 523 12.87 -31.32 12.01
CA ILE A 523 12.96 -30.31 13.08
C ILE A 523 14.32 -30.34 13.81
N SER A 524 14.94 -31.52 13.92
CA SER A 524 16.26 -31.68 14.51
C SER A 524 17.38 -31.00 13.73
N GLU A 525 17.19 -30.73 12.45
CA GLU A 525 18.20 -30.12 11.57
C GLU A 525 18.21 -28.58 11.63
N ILE A 526 17.19 -27.97 12.26
CA ILE A 526 17.02 -26.52 12.23
C ILE A 526 18.15 -25.81 12.98
N ASP A 527 18.63 -24.71 12.41
CA ASP A 527 19.70 -23.92 13.00
C ASP A 527 19.15 -22.91 14.01
N THR A 528 19.11 -23.29 15.30
CA THR A 528 18.59 -22.44 16.39
C THR A 528 19.17 -21.03 16.35
N GLN A 529 20.47 -20.87 16.11
CA GLN A 529 21.12 -19.55 16.12
C GLN A 529 20.53 -18.64 15.04
N LYS A 530 20.25 -19.17 13.85
CA LYS A 530 19.64 -18.42 12.74
C LYS A 530 18.19 -18.04 12.98
N TYR A 531 17.50 -18.73 13.88
CA TYR A 531 16.16 -18.36 14.34
C TYR A 531 16.22 -17.30 15.45
N LEU A 532 17.21 -17.35 16.34
CA LEU A 532 17.44 -16.30 17.32
C LEU A 532 17.80 -14.97 16.64
N GLU A 533 18.74 -14.98 15.69
CA GLU A 533 19.07 -13.80 14.87
C GLU A 533 17.82 -13.25 14.13
N ALA A 534 16.93 -14.13 13.66
CA ALA A 534 15.71 -13.72 12.98
C ALA A 534 14.68 -13.11 13.95
N MET A 535 14.58 -13.65 15.17
CA MET A 535 13.74 -13.15 16.23
C MET A 535 14.23 -11.79 16.72
N GLU A 536 15.52 -11.67 16.99
CA GLU A 536 16.21 -10.41 17.34
C GLU A 536 15.94 -9.34 16.28
N SER A 537 16.28 -9.61 15.02
CA SER A 537 16.06 -8.64 13.95
C SER A 537 14.58 -8.23 13.81
N THR A 538 13.64 -9.17 14.04
CA THR A 538 12.21 -8.87 13.94
C THR A 538 11.70 -7.99 15.09
N LEU A 539 12.20 -8.23 16.30
CA LEU A 539 11.78 -7.54 17.52
C LEU A 539 12.59 -6.26 17.80
N GLU A 540 13.76 -6.10 17.19
CA GLU A 540 14.64 -4.93 17.35
C GLU A 540 13.89 -3.61 17.15
N GLN A 541 13.04 -3.53 16.12
CA GLN A 541 12.22 -2.34 15.88
C GLN A 541 11.26 -2.05 17.03
N LEU A 542 10.72 -3.08 17.68
CA LEU A 542 9.84 -2.91 18.83
C LEU A 542 10.64 -2.50 20.06
N PHE A 543 11.80 -3.11 20.30
CA PHE A 543 12.64 -2.79 21.46
C PHE A 543 13.25 -1.40 21.35
N THR A 544 13.68 -1.00 20.17
CA THR A 544 14.08 0.39 19.87
C THR A 544 12.95 1.36 20.20
N ALA A 545 11.70 0.99 19.89
CA ALA A 545 10.54 1.81 20.21
C ALA A 545 10.28 1.97 21.71
N LEU A 546 10.62 0.95 22.49
CA LEU A 546 10.57 0.97 23.95
C LEU A 546 11.81 1.61 24.58
N ASN A 547 12.81 2.00 23.77
CA ASN A 547 14.12 2.48 24.21
C ASN A 547 14.91 1.42 25.01
N ILE A 548 14.94 0.18 24.50
CA ILE A 548 15.59 -0.98 25.12
C ILE A 548 16.41 -1.72 24.07
N SER A 549 17.56 -2.26 24.45
CA SER A 549 18.36 -3.14 23.58
C SER A 549 17.97 -4.61 23.74
N TRP A 550 18.37 -5.44 22.77
CA TRP A 550 18.21 -6.89 22.88
C TRP A 550 19.01 -7.43 24.09
N GLU A 551 20.18 -6.86 24.37
CA GLU A 551 21.03 -7.20 25.51
C GLU A 551 20.38 -6.86 26.86
N ASP A 552 19.67 -5.74 26.97
CA ASP A 552 18.99 -5.33 28.21
C ASP A 552 17.87 -6.31 28.61
N ILE A 553 17.19 -6.87 27.61
CA ILE A 553 16.12 -7.84 27.84
C ILE A 553 16.70 -9.22 28.11
N THR A 554 17.73 -9.63 27.39
CA THR A 554 18.34 -10.97 27.55
C THR A 554 19.33 -11.07 28.72
N GLY A 555 19.67 -9.95 29.36
CA GLY A 555 20.60 -9.88 30.48
C GLY A 555 22.04 -9.69 29.99
N GLY A 556 22.57 -8.47 30.14
CA GLY A 556 23.93 -8.13 29.76
C GLY A 556 24.97 -8.98 30.48
N GLY A 557 25.68 -9.80 29.70
CA GLY A 557 26.85 -10.56 30.13
C GLY A 557 26.79 -12.00 29.63
N LYS A 558 27.68 -12.34 28.68
CA LYS A 558 28.09 -13.70 28.23
C LYS A 558 27.77 -14.89 29.18
N SER A 559 26.51 -15.25 29.43
CA SER A 559 26.20 -16.36 30.34
C SER A 559 24.76 -16.92 30.38
N LEU A 560 23.80 -16.47 29.57
CA LEU A 560 22.48 -17.14 29.48
C LEU A 560 22.26 -17.91 28.16
N ILE A 561 23.11 -17.65 27.16
CA ILE A 561 23.04 -18.29 25.84
C ILE A 561 24.41 -18.90 25.52
N ARG A 562 24.58 -20.18 25.87
CA ARG A 562 25.55 -21.10 25.26
C ARG A 562 24.81 -22.26 24.61
#